data_AF-M1C0P0-F1
#
_entry.id   AF-M1C0P0-F1
#
_cell.length_a   1.000
_cell.length_b   1.000
_cell.length_c   1.000
_cell.angle_alpha   90.00
_cell.angle_beta   90.00
_cell.angle_gamma   90.00
#
_symmetry.space_group_name_H-M   'P 1'
#
loop_
_entity.id
_entity.type
_entity.pdbx_description
1 polymer ?
#
loop_
_entity_poly.entity_id
_entity_poly.type
_entity_poly.pdbx_seq_one_letter_code
_entity_poly.pdbx_strand_id
1 'polypeptide(L)' 'MLDGSQTLLSNEELKKKFDQEGISLDKPIVTSCGTGVTACILALGLHRLGKTDVPVYDGSWTEWGGHPDVPVSTSEA' A
#
# COMPACT_ATOMS: atom_id res chain seq x y z
N MET A 1 8.45 -5.57 -2.79
CA MET A 1 8.84 -4.42 -1.94
C MET A 1 10.22 -4.62 -1.34
N LEU A 2 10.51 -5.80 -0.79
CA LEU A 2 11.81 -6.13 -0.20
C LEU A 2 12.61 -7.07 -1.10
N ASP A 3 13.94 -7.05 -0.96
CA ASP A 3 14.87 -8.03 -1.52
C ASP A 3 15.04 -9.26 -0.61
N GLY A 4 15.95 -10.18 -1.00
CA GLY A 4 16.25 -11.39 -0.23
C GLY A 4 16.91 -11.15 1.14
N SER A 5 17.37 -9.93 1.41
CA SER A 5 17.97 -9.51 2.68
C SER A 5 16.98 -8.76 3.59
N GLN A 6 15.69 -8.69 3.22
CA GLN A 6 14.65 -7.91 3.88
C GLN A 6 14.88 -6.38 3.83
N THR A 7 15.70 -5.92 2.89
CA THR A 7 15.88 -4.49 2.61
C THR A 7 14.92 -4.05 1.52
N LEU A 8 14.52 -2.78 1.51
CA LEU A 8 13.76 -2.24 0.37
C LEU A 8 14.54 -2.42 -0.92
N LEU A 9 13.81 -2.79 -1.98
CA LEU A 9 14.34 -2.81 -3.35
C LEU A 9 14.89 -1.43 -3.74
N SER A 10 15.72 -1.38 -4.78
CA SER A 10 16.22 -0.12 -5.32
C SER A 10 15.07 0.78 -5.81
N ASN A 11 15.32 2.09 -5.88
CA ASN A 11 14.31 3.04 -6.35
C ASN A 11 13.79 2.70 -7.77
N GLU A 12 14.66 2.20 -8.65
CA GLU A 12 14.27 1.78 -10.01
C GLU A 12 13.30 0.60 -9.97
N GLU A 13 13.60 -0.42 -9.17
CA GLU A 13 12.74 -1.61 -9.02
C GLU A 13 11.42 -1.31 -8.31
N LEU A 14 11.46 -0.43 -7.30
CA LEU A 14 10.25 0.05 -6.63
C LEU A 14 9.35 0.79 -7.61
N LYS A 15 9.92 1.74 -8.37
CA LYS A 15 9.18 2.48 -9.40
C LYS A 15 8.56 1.53 -10.42
N LYS A 16 9.34 0.58 -10.93
CA LYS A 16 8.86 -0.44 -11.86
C LYS A 16 7.67 -1.23 -11.29
N LYS A 17 7.73 -1.63 -10.02
CA LYS A 17 6.62 -2.35 -9.37
C LYS A 17 5.35 -1.51 -9.26
N PHE A 18 5.45 -0.25 -8.85
CA PHE A 18 4.27 0.62 -8.80
C PHE A 18 3.70 0.92 -10.19
N ASP A 19 4.55 1.17 -11.18
CA ASP A 19 4.13 1.40 -12.56
C ASP A 19 3.42 0.17 -13.17
N GLN A 20 3.89 -1.05 -12.87
CA GLN A 20 3.27 -2.30 -13.32
C GLN A 20 1.85 -2.49 -12.78
N GLU A 21 1.57 -2.00 -11.58
CA GLU A 21 0.23 -2.01 -10.96
C GLU A 21 -0.60 -0.77 -11.35
N GLY A 22 -0.10 0.09 -12.24
CA GLY A 22 -0.78 1.31 -12.68
C GLY A 22 -0.87 2.40 -11.61
N ILE A 23 -0.03 2.34 -10.58
CA ILE A 23 -0.01 3.30 -9.47
C ILE A 23 0.79 4.54 -9.89
N SER A 24 0.07 5.64 -10.15
CA SER A 24 0.66 6.95 -10.46
C SER A 24 0.94 7.75 -9.19
N LEU A 25 2.16 8.29 -9.08
CA LEU A 25 2.57 9.14 -7.96
C LEU A 25 1.89 10.53 -7.98
N ASP A 26 1.28 10.93 -9.09
CA ASP A 26 0.58 12.21 -9.20
C ASP A 26 -0.83 12.18 -8.59
N LYS A 27 -1.31 11.00 -8.19
CA LYS A 27 -2.62 10.81 -7.57
C LYS A 27 -2.50 10.69 -6.04
N PRO A 28 -3.57 11.01 -5.30
CA PRO A 28 -3.66 10.64 -3.89
C PRO A 28 -3.56 9.12 -3.72
N ILE A 29 -2.77 8.69 -2.74
CA ILE A 29 -2.58 7.27 -2.41
C ILE A 29 -2.81 7.11 -0.92
N VAL A 30 -3.62 6.12 -0.53
CA VAL A 30 -3.78 5.65 0.84
C VAL A 30 -3.39 4.18 0.84
N THR A 31 -2.61 3.72 1.82
CA THR A 31 -2.26 2.30 1.95
C THR A 31 -3.04 1.65 3.09
N SER A 32 -3.43 0.39 2.90
CA SER A 32 -4.11 -0.43 3.91
C SER A 32 -3.69 -1.89 3.78
N CYS A 33 -3.94 -2.69 4.82
CA CYS A 33 -3.78 -4.15 4.77
C CYS A 33 -4.82 -4.83 5.67
N GLY A 34 -4.44 -5.89 6.39
CA GLY A 34 -5.28 -6.50 7.43
C GLY A 34 -5.38 -5.61 8.68
N THR A 35 -4.23 -5.23 9.23
CA THR A 35 -4.08 -4.57 10.54
C THR A 35 -3.10 -3.38 10.50
N GLY A 36 -2.99 -2.69 9.38
CA GLY A 36 -2.14 -1.49 9.21
C GLY A 36 -0.63 -1.76 9.01
N VAL A 37 -0.05 -2.79 9.65
CA VAL A 37 1.42 -2.95 9.73
C VAL A 37 2.10 -3.10 8.36
N THR A 38 1.63 -4.02 7.50
CA THR A 38 2.23 -4.25 6.18
C THR A 38 2.09 -3.04 5.26
N ALA A 39 1.03 -2.23 5.45
CA ALA A 39 0.77 -1.03 4.66
C ALA A 39 1.86 0.05 4.84
N CYS A 40 2.55 0.05 5.99
CA CYS A 40 3.70 0.92 6.25
C CYS A 40 4.87 0.67 5.29
N ILE A 41 5.08 -0.58 4.83
CA ILE A 41 6.15 -0.92 3.89
C ILE A 41 5.87 -0.29 2.52
N LEU A 42 4.60 -0.26 2.09
CA LEU A 42 4.18 0.41 0.86
C LEU A 42 4.36 1.92 0.97
N ALA A 43 3.91 2.53 2.07
CA ALA A 43 4.07 3.96 2.31
C ALA A 43 5.55 4.36 2.34
N LEU A 44 6.43 3.57 2.97
CA LEU A 44 7.87 3.80 2.99
C LEU A 44 8.50 3.69 1.59
N GLY A 45 8.07 2.70 0.78
CA GLY A 45 8.52 2.57 -0.61
C GLY A 45 8.12 3.77 -1.47
N LEU A 46 6.88 4.26 -1.34
CA LEU A 46 6.40 5.46 -2.03
C LEU A 46 7.15 6.72 -1.57
N HIS A 47 7.42 6.83 -0.28
CA HIS A 47 8.23 7.91 0.29
C HIS A 47 9.64 7.95 -0.33
N ARG A 48 10.28 6.80 -0.56
CA ARG A 48 11.60 6.72 -1.23
C ARG A 48 11.57 7.18 -2.69
N LEU A 49 10.41 7.17 -3.32
CA LEU A 49 10.18 7.67 -4.68
C LEU A 49 9.73 9.14 -4.70
N GLY A 50 9.71 9.83 -3.55
CA GLY A 50 9.33 11.24 -3.44
C GLY A 50 7.84 11.49 -3.20
N LYS A 51 7.00 10.45 -3.11
CA LYS A 51 5.59 10.57 -2.71
C LYS A 51 5.50 10.57 -1.18
N THR A 52 5.58 11.75 -0.57
CA THR A 52 5.70 11.93 0.88
C THR A 52 4.37 12.11 1.61
N ASP A 53 3.27 12.24 0.87
CA ASP A 53 1.90 12.50 1.33
C ASP A 53 1.02 11.24 1.29
N VAL A 54 1.55 10.09 1.73
CA VAL A 54 0.83 8.80 1.74
C VAL A 54 0.41 8.45 3.16
N PRO A 55 -0.86 8.69 3.55
CA PRO A 55 -1.37 8.19 4.81
C PRO A 55 -1.50 6.65 4.80
N VAL A 56 -1.25 6.05 5.97
CA VAL A 56 -1.59 4.66 6.26
C VAL A 56 -2.96 4.64 6.94
N TYR A 57 -3.91 3.88 6.39
CA TYR A 57 -5.16 3.58 7.08
C TYR A 57 -4.92 2.46 8.10
N ASP A 58 -4.63 2.86 9.34
CA ASP A 58 -4.18 1.97 10.41
C ASP A 58 -5.21 0.88 10.77
N GLY A 59 -6.48 1.26 10.93
CA GLY A 59 -7.56 0.32 11.24
C GLY A 59 -7.77 -0.73 10.15
N SER A 60 -7.46 -0.40 8.89
CA SER A 60 -7.33 -1.36 7.80
C SER A 60 -8.57 -2.26 7.65
N TRP A 61 -8.42 -3.51 7.21
CA TRP A 61 -9.54 -4.43 7.09
C TRP A 61 -10.21 -4.75 8.44
N THR A 62 -9.43 -4.84 9.54
CA THR A 62 -9.99 -5.11 10.87
C THR A 62 -11.01 -4.06 11.30
N GLU A 63 -10.81 -2.79 10.96
CA GLU A 63 -11.80 -1.73 11.17
C GLU A 63 -12.89 -1.78 10.09
N TRP A 64 -12.53 -1.71 8.80
CA TRP A 64 -13.51 -1.61 7.71
C TRP A 64 -14.49 -2.78 7.70
N GLY A 65 -13.99 -4.01 7.73
CA GLY A 65 -14.82 -5.22 7.73
C GLY A 65 -15.63 -5.44 9.01
N GLY A 66 -15.37 -4.67 10.07
CA GLY A 66 -16.16 -4.67 11.31
C GLY A 66 -17.43 -3.82 11.21
N HIS A 67 -17.55 -2.95 10.21
CA HIS A 67 -18.74 -2.14 9.99
C HIS A 67 -19.74 -2.87 9.07
N PRO A 68 -21.00 -3.09 9.48
CA PRO A 68 -21.96 -3.83 8.67
C PRO A 68 -22.46 -3.04 7.45
N ASP A 69 -22.38 -1.71 7.49
CA ASP A 69 -22.99 -0.82 6.49
C ASP A 69 -21.98 -0.28 5.45
N VAL A 70 -20.74 -0.80 5.43
CA VAL A 70 -19.75 -0.38 4.44
C VAL A 70 -19.76 -1.29 3.21
N PRO A 71 -19.47 -0.75 2.01
CA PRO A 71 -19.36 -1.58 0.82
C PRO A 71 -18.16 -2.53 0.94
N VAL A 72 -18.39 -3.79 0.56
CA VAL A 72 -17.38 -4.84 0.50
C VAL A 72 -17.51 -5.56 -0.83
N SER A 73 -16.39 -5.73 -1.53
CA SER A 73 -16.31 -6.54 -2.74
C SER A 73 -15.62 -7.86 -2.43
N THR A 74 -16.23 -8.96 -2.83
CA THR A 74 -15.61 -10.29 -2.84
C THR A 74 -15.53 -10.77 -4.28
N SER A 75 -14.39 -11.34 -4.71
CA SER A 75 -14.39 -12.14 -5.93
C SER A 75 -15.14 -13.44 -5.65
N GLU A 76 -16.09 -13.82 -6.49
CA GLU A 76 -16.53 -15.21 -6.54
C GLU A 76 -15.32 -16.08 -6.91
N ALA A 77 -15.21 -17.25 -6.30
CA ALA A 77 -14.10 -18.20 -6.47
C ALA A 77 -14.04 -18.79 -7.89
#